data_AF-A0A0D2IPX5-F1
#
_entry.id   AF-A0A0D2IPX5-F1
#
_cell.length_a   1.000
_cell.length_b   1.000
_cell.length_c   1.000
_cell.angle_alpha   90.00
_cell.angle_beta   90.00
_cell.angle_gamma   90.00
#
_symmetry.space_group_name_H-M   'P 1'
#
loop_
_entity.id
_entity.type
_entity.pdbx_description
1 polymer ?
#
loop_
_entity_poly.entity_id
_entity_poly.type
_entity_poly.pdbx_seq_one_letter_code
_entity_poly.pdbx_strand_id
1 'polypeptide(L)'
;MENESYSQLEVAPSERISHPPPQSLQPDRGGRFQEATTDKQALIFDPSPEKQALIFNHGSSDPIALPAKEPESTAYRTELPTWRDRTESIRGWKRNRKRWMIAGIVALVAIAALAGGLGGGLTSKHSKSKPSATSTPSPTMSGTAAALESYAFPTAVSWGYPHLEVFALNSSIFPEWKYRTSSGQSSGTTGWQPATDGTGAFESIGGQTSPHELAVAALARNGTNVNVFVSGEALNLDTKHHDTSMVWGPSDILWTNLAGILTSPPTAASWGADRMDVFVINTGDSLSQLVWTSDDGWSDWVFGVSGPVYFNSYAPTVVSWAENRYDIFLVGGPDQALYHRYWDGSNWEPSTTDYENLGGFCTSRPVAASRKAGSLDILVRGGDAGLWHMSFSQDQPTPEQWSNWTQISGNQTVQAEPEAVRWDANNLHVFAWGSDGTLLHKTFHAGNSSWTPEIGFDVLGQDLSGPPKAVNDGQSIHVFAYLKDGQLGHKTWDAASTQWSPQGSFELLGAV
;
A
#
# COMPACT_ATOMS: atom_id res chain seq x y z
N MET A 1 -42.48 27.33 9.84
CA MET A 1 -43.95 27.39 9.87
C MET A 1 -44.40 27.79 8.48
N GLU A 2 -44.83 26.82 7.67
CA GLU A 2 -45.91 26.95 6.68
C GLU A 2 -46.18 25.55 6.09
N ASN A 3 -47.29 24.97 6.55
CA ASN A 3 -48.16 24.01 5.85
C ASN A 3 -48.57 24.62 4.49
N GLU A 4 -48.92 23.94 3.40
CA GLU A 4 -49.67 22.70 3.10
C GLU A 4 -49.52 22.54 1.56
N SER A 5 -49.54 21.38 0.90
CA SER A 5 -50.62 20.40 0.82
C SER A 5 -50.21 19.26 -0.12
N TYR A 6 -50.69 18.06 0.21
CA TYR A 6 -50.55 16.80 -0.50
C TYR A 6 -51.34 16.77 -1.83
N SER A 7 -50.80 16.07 -2.84
CA SER A 7 -51.61 15.45 -3.89
C SER A 7 -51.21 13.98 -4.05
N GLN A 8 -52.24 13.13 -4.12
CA GLN A 8 -52.21 11.68 -4.08
C GLN A 8 -51.72 11.08 -5.41
N LEU A 9 -50.99 9.96 -5.34
CA LEU A 9 -50.77 9.06 -6.47
C LEU A 9 -51.22 7.65 -6.09
N GLU A 10 -52.10 7.12 -6.94
CA GLU A 10 -52.83 5.86 -6.80
C GLU A 10 -51.92 4.63 -6.87
N VAL A 11 -52.27 3.64 -6.05
CA VAL A 11 -51.66 2.31 -6.01
C VAL A 11 -52.41 1.40 -6.99
N ALA A 12 -51.71 0.86 -7.98
CA ALA A 12 -52.22 -0.22 -8.84
C ALA A 12 -51.85 -1.61 -8.25
N PRO A 13 -52.75 -2.62 -8.31
CA PRO A 13 -52.56 -3.91 -7.68
C PRO A 13 -51.70 -4.89 -8.50
N SER A 14 -51.03 -5.79 -7.78
CA SER A 14 -50.10 -6.82 -8.25
C SER A 14 -50.79 -7.99 -8.98
N GLU A 15 -50.29 -8.34 -10.16
CA GLU A 15 -50.64 -9.59 -10.85
C GLU A 15 -49.66 -10.71 -10.46
N ARG A 16 -50.24 -11.82 -9.98
CA ARG A 16 -49.57 -13.11 -9.73
C ARG A 16 -49.17 -13.76 -11.06
N ILE A 17 -47.90 -14.12 -11.21
CA ILE A 17 -47.45 -15.04 -12.25
C ILE A 17 -47.25 -16.42 -11.63
N SER A 18 -47.97 -17.41 -12.15
CA SER A 18 -47.95 -18.82 -11.80
C SER A 18 -46.88 -19.57 -12.59
N HIS A 19 -46.03 -20.36 -11.91
CA HIS A 19 -45.05 -21.26 -12.52
C HIS A 19 -45.70 -22.56 -13.04
N PRO A 20 -45.25 -23.12 -14.19
CA PRO A 20 -45.64 -24.45 -14.63
C PRO A 20 -44.80 -25.57 -13.95
N PRO A 21 -45.34 -26.80 -13.78
CA PRO A 21 -44.66 -27.89 -13.08
C PRO A 21 -43.64 -28.63 -13.97
N PRO A 22 -42.63 -29.30 -13.38
CA PRO A 22 -41.54 -29.95 -14.11
C PRO A 22 -41.97 -31.29 -14.74
N GLN A 23 -41.54 -31.52 -15.99
CA GLN A 23 -41.73 -32.78 -16.70
C GLN A 23 -40.62 -33.79 -16.37
N SER A 24 -41.04 -35.03 -16.09
CA SER A 24 -40.22 -36.21 -15.82
C SER A 24 -39.59 -36.78 -17.10
N LEU A 25 -38.28 -37.06 -17.09
CA LEU A 25 -37.60 -37.85 -18.11
C LEU A 25 -37.27 -39.25 -17.55
N GLN A 26 -37.76 -40.28 -18.25
CA GLN A 26 -37.37 -41.68 -18.05
C GLN A 26 -36.06 -42.00 -18.81
N PRO A 27 -35.30 -43.04 -18.39
CA PRO A 27 -34.01 -43.36 -18.96
C PRO A 27 -34.15 -44.34 -20.13
N ASP A 28 -33.37 -44.13 -21.20
CA ASP A 28 -33.23 -45.11 -22.27
C ASP A 28 -31.83 -45.72 -22.33
N ARG A 29 -31.80 -47.02 -22.62
CA ARG A 29 -30.67 -47.93 -22.52
C ARG A 29 -29.85 -47.99 -23.82
N GLY A 30 -28.53 -48.15 -23.68
CA GLY A 30 -27.77 -49.17 -24.42
C GLY A 30 -26.75 -48.71 -25.47
N GLY A 31 -25.50 -49.20 -25.36
CA GLY A 31 -24.47 -49.20 -26.42
C GLY A 31 -23.03 -48.98 -25.90
N ARG A 32 -22.44 -49.93 -25.15
CA ARG A 32 -21.45 -50.95 -25.56
C ARG A 32 -20.01 -50.45 -25.87
N PHE A 33 -19.13 -50.69 -24.89
CA PHE A 33 -17.69 -51.08 -24.90
C PHE A 33 -16.75 -50.77 -26.08
N GLN A 34 -15.60 -50.17 -25.73
CA GLN A 34 -14.28 -50.73 -26.06
C GLN A 34 -13.21 -50.29 -25.04
N GLU A 35 -12.55 -51.27 -24.42
CA GLU A 35 -11.34 -51.17 -23.59
C GLU A 35 -10.09 -51.09 -24.48
N ALA A 36 -9.08 -50.33 -24.04
CA ALA A 36 -7.68 -50.54 -24.43
C ALA A 36 -6.72 -50.05 -23.33
N THR A 37 -6.26 -51.04 -22.54
CA THR A 37 -4.89 -51.30 -22.07
C THR A 37 -3.98 -50.15 -21.59
N THR A 38 -3.67 -50.28 -20.29
CA THR A 38 -2.50 -49.87 -19.51
C THR A 38 -1.16 -49.97 -20.25
N ASP A 39 -0.26 -49.00 -20.00
CA ASP A 39 1.16 -49.30 -19.86
C ASP A 39 1.79 -48.48 -18.73
N LYS A 40 2.40 -49.21 -17.78
CA LYS A 40 3.18 -48.68 -16.66
C LYS A 40 4.65 -48.71 -17.06
N GLN A 41 5.33 -47.58 -16.95
CA GLN A 41 6.78 -47.57 -16.80
C GLN A 41 7.17 -46.74 -15.58
N ALA A 42 7.84 -47.40 -14.64
CA ALA A 42 8.46 -46.84 -13.46
C ALA A 42 9.96 -46.63 -13.76
N LEU A 43 10.53 -45.47 -13.43
CA LEU A 43 11.97 -45.32 -13.24
C LEU A 43 12.31 -44.33 -12.10
N ILE A 44 12.79 -44.93 -11.01
CA ILE A 44 14.00 -44.61 -10.22
C ILE A 44 14.13 -43.22 -9.56
N PHE A 45 14.14 -43.24 -8.23
CA PHE A 45 14.60 -42.21 -7.29
C PHE A 45 16.14 -42.16 -7.22
N ASP A 46 16.70 -40.95 -7.22
CA ASP A 46 18.05 -40.62 -6.71
C ASP A 46 17.93 -39.33 -5.87
N PRO A 47 18.40 -39.28 -4.59
CA PRO A 47 18.20 -38.13 -3.71
C PRO A 47 19.45 -37.24 -3.59
N SER A 48 19.31 -35.94 -3.87
CA SER A 48 20.22 -34.89 -3.37
C SER A 48 19.54 -33.50 -3.44
N PRO A 49 19.62 -32.64 -2.41
CA PRO A 49 18.90 -31.38 -2.37
C PRO A 49 19.80 -30.19 -2.75
N GLU A 50 19.54 -29.57 -3.91
CA GLU A 50 19.94 -28.18 -4.15
C GLU A 50 18.70 -27.29 -4.11
N LYS A 51 18.56 -26.54 -3.00
CA LYS A 51 17.59 -25.46 -2.87
C LYS A 51 18.04 -24.28 -3.74
N GLN A 52 17.53 -24.21 -4.96
CA GLN A 52 17.45 -22.95 -5.70
C GLN A 52 16.08 -22.32 -5.39
N ALA A 53 16.10 -21.07 -4.94
CA ALA A 53 14.91 -20.27 -4.68
C ALA A 53 14.12 -20.10 -5.99
N LEU A 54 12.97 -20.75 -6.07
CA LEU A 54 12.04 -20.64 -7.18
C LEU A 54 11.25 -19.34 -7.03
N ILE A 55 11.51 -18.43 -7.95
CA ILE A 55 10.64 -17.30 -8.30
C ILE A 55 9.36 -17.90 -8.88
N PHE A 56 8.23 -17.74 -8.21
CA PHE A 56 6.96 -18.28 -8.70
C PHE A 56 6.40 -17.39 -9.81
N ASN A 57 6.25 -18.00 -10.99
CA ASN A 57 5.45 -17.51 -12.10
C ASN A 57 4.63 -18.69 -12.66
N HIS A 58 3.44 -18.38 -13.16
CA HIS A 58 2.44 -19.25 -13.82
C HIS A 58 1.51 -20.04 -12.87
N GLY A 59 0.21 -20.20 -13.12
CA GLY A 59 -0.51 -20.25 -14.40
C GLY A 59 -0.88 -21.70 -14.73
N SER A 60 -2.19 -21.92 -14.92
CA SER A 60 -2.89 -23.17 -15.28
C SER A 60 -3.28 -24.14 -14.14
N SER A 61 -4.50 -24.64 -14.34
CA SER A 61 -5.49 -25.23 -13.46
C SER A 61 -5.45 -26.76 -13.45
N ASP A 62 -5.72 -27.36 -12.28
CA ASP A 62 -6.66 -28.49 -12.10
C ASP A 62 -6.93 -28.71 -10.59
N PRO A 63 -8.19 -28.80 -10.12
CA PRO A 63 -8.49 -28.93 -8.70
C PRO A 63 -8.49 -30.39 -8.23
N ILE A 64 -7.70 -30.68 -7.18
CA ILE A 64 -7.77 -31.92 -6.40
C ILE A 64 -8.77 -31.69 -5.26
N ALA A 65 -9.90 -32.40 -5.29
CA ALA A 65 -10.90 -32.37 -4.23
C ALA A 65 -10.47 -33.23 -3.03
N LEU A 66 -10.47 -32.65 -1.82
CA LEU A 66 -10.45 -33.37 -0.54
C LEU A 66 -11.67 -32.95 0.30
N PRO A 67 -12.28 -33.88 1.06
CA PRO A 67 -13.64 -33.71 1.60
C PRO A 67 -13.71 -32.71 2.76
N ALA A 68 -14.72 -31.85 2.70
CA ALA A 68 -15.07 -30.88 3.73
C ALA A 68 -15.53 -31.56 5.03
N LYS A 69 -15.07 -31.02 6.16
CA LYS A 69 -15.61 -31.32 7.49
C LYS A 69 -16.18 -30.01 8.05
N GLU A 70 -17.49 -29.96 8.18
CA GLU A 70 -18.21 -28.81 8.76
C GLU A 70 -17.81 -28.60 10.24
N PRO A 71 -17.64 -27.34 10.71
CA PRO A 71 -17.67 -27.05 12.13
C PRO A 71 -19.04 -26.50 12.56
N GLU A 72 -19.52 -27.05 13.68
CA GLU A 72 -20.77 -26.71 14.36
C GLU A 72 -20.76 -25.28 14.92
N SER A 73 -21.93 -24.63 14.88
CA SER A 73 -22.20 -23.30 15.40
C SER A 73 -22.16 -23.25 16.92
N THR A 74 -21.36 -22.35 17.51
CA THR A 74 -21.51 -21.95 18.91
C THR A 74 -21.79 -20.45 19.01
N ALA A 75 -22.96 -20.14 19.59
CA ALA A 75 -23.47 -18.81 19.84
C ALA A 75 -22.57 -17.99 20.79
N TYR A 76 -22.24 -16.76 20.40
CA TYR A 76 -21.56 -15.80 21.27
C TYR A 76 -22.55 -15.24 22.30
N ARG A 77 -22.25 -15.50 23.58
CA ARG A 77 -22.90 -14.87 24.74
C ARG A 77 -22.05 -13.67 25.15
N THR A 78 -22.65 -12.50 25.15
CA THR A 78 -22.09 -11.22 25.59
C THR A 78 -21.84 -11.19 27.09
N GLU A 79 -20.58 -11.12 27.53
CA GLU A 79 -20.19 -10.58 28.84
C GLU A 79 -18.87 -9.77 28.70
N LEU A 80 -18.91 -8.50 29.09
CA LEU A 80 -17.77 -7.57 29.15
C LEU A 80 -16.94 -7.83 30.43
N PRO A 81 -15.60 -7.99 30.36
CA PRO A 81 -14.76 -7.95 31.56
C PRO A 81 -13.99 -6.63 31.69
N THR A 82 -14.06 -6.07 32.90
CA THR A 82 -13.34 -4.88 33.38
C THR A 82 -11.84 -5.10 33.55
N TRP A 83 -11.06 -4.07 33.20
CA TRP A 83 -9.60 -3.98 33.27
C TRP A 83 -9.00 -4.22 34.66
N ARG A 84 -8.05 -5.18 34.75
CA ARG A 84 -6.97 -5.23 35.74
C ARG A 84 -5.86 -6.19 35.31
N ASP A 85 -4.63 -5.73 35.52
CA ASP A 85 -3.32 -6.32 35.23
C ASP A 85 -3.23 -7.85 35.10
N ARG A 86 -2.66 -8.32 33.98
CA ARG A 86 -1.93 -9.59 33.91
C ARG A 86 -0.71 -9.47 33.01
N THR A 87 0.41 -9.05 33.59
CA THR A 87 1.75 -9.22 33.04
C THR A 87 2.31 -10.59 33.41
N GLU A 88 1.91 -11.67 32.74
CA GLU A 88 2.60 -12.97 32.84
C GLU A 88 2.41 -13.83 31.57
N SER A 89 3.28 -13.68 30.55
CA SER A 89 3.61 -14.81 29.64
C SER A 89 4.87 -14.62 28.79
N ILE A 90 6.02 -14.16 29.32
CA ILE A 90 7.30 -14.33 28.61
C ILE A 90 8.41 -14.74 29.58
N ARG A 91 8.38 -16.01 30.00
CA ARG A 91 9.55 -16.72 30.52
C ARG A 91 9.64 -18.06 29.82
N GLY A 92 10.42 -18.11 28.74
CA GLY A 92 10.56 -19.38 28.04
C GLY A 92 11.46 -19.41 26.81
N TRP A 93 12.56 -18.65 26.73
CA TRP A 93 13.76 -19.08 26.00
C TRP A 93 14.91 -18.06 26.10
N LYS A 94 15.79 -18.24 27.09
CA LYS A 94 17.15 -17.70 27.04
C LYS A 94 18.11 -18.87 26.89
N ARG A 95 18.56 -19.13 25.66
CA ARG A 95 19.87 -19.75 25.42
C ARG A 95 20.36 -19.51 23.99
N ASN A 96 21.55 -18.93 23.92
CA ASN A 96 22.40 -18.67 22.74
C ASN A 96 21.99 -17.39 21.96
N ARG A 97 22.84 -16.35 21.81
CA ARG A 97 24.29 -16.37 21.61
C ARG A 97 24.96 -15.11 22.19
N LYS A 98 25.98 -15.33 23.03
CA LYS A 98 27.13 -14.43 23.20
C LYS A 98 28.11 -14.69 22.05
N ARG A 99 28.85 -13.64 21.64
CA ARG A 99 29.84 -13.48 20.53
C ARG A 99 29.21 -12.52 19.50
N TRP A 100 29.39 -11.21 19.56
CA TRP A 100 30.63 -10.45 19.61
C TRP A 100 30.44 -9.07 20.26
N MET A 101 31.22 -8.77 21.29
CA MET A 101 31.68 -7.42 21.65
C MET A 101 32.64 -7.58 22.85
N ILE A 102 33.90 -7.19 22.67
CA ILE A 102 34.82 -6.54 23.64
C ILE A 102 36.24 -6.61 23.02
N ALA A 103 36.65 -5.51 22.39
CA ALA A 103 38.01 -4.94 22.33
C ALA A 103 37.93 -3.70 21.41
N GLY A 104 38.03 -2.46 21.86
CA GLY A 104 38.33 -1.96 23.19
C GLY A 104 38.06 -0.46 23.29
N ILE A 105 37.63 -0.07 24.49
CA ILE A 105 37.79 1.24 25.12
C ILE A 105 38.18 0.84 26.54
N VAL A 106 39.39 1.12 27.03
CA VAL A 106 39.79 2.36 27.73
C VAL A 106 41.31 2.37 27.82
N ALA A 107 41.95 3.50 27.46
CA ALA A 107 43.01 4.19 28.23
C ALA A 107 44.01 4.93 27.31
N LEU A 108 43.94 6.27 27.25
CA LEU A 108 45.00 7.18 27.72
C LEU A 108 44.76 8.63 27.27
N VAL A 109 44.14 9.40 28.18
CA VAL A 109 44.47 10.82 28.37
C VAL A 109 45.54 10.85 29.46
N ALA A 110 46.78 11.14 29.08
CA ALA A 110 47.82 11.80 29.89
C ALA A 110 49.15 11.71 29.15
N ILE A 111 49.66 12.84 28.66
CA ILE A 111 51.03 13.33 28.89
C ILE A 111 51.04 14.80 28.45
N ALA A 112 51.17 15.69 29.42
CA ALA A 112 51.67 17.03 29.24
C ALA A 112 52.87 17.23 30.17
N ALA A 113 53.89 17.87 29.60
CA ALA A 113 55.02 18.56 30.22
C ALA A 113 56.13 17.71 30.89
N LEU A 114 57.27 17.61 30.20
CA LEU A 114 58.55 18.03 30.76
C LEU A 114 59.37 18.79 29.68
N ALA A 115 59.87 19.93 30.12
CA ALA A 115 60.53 21.03 29.44
C ALA A 115 61.71 20.72 28.49
N GLY A 116 61.89 21.62 27.52
CA GLY A 116 63.22 22.15 27.16
C GLY A 116 63.49 22.35 25.67
N GLY A 117 63.54 23.61 25.21
CA GLY A 117 64.27 23.95 23.97
C GLY A 117 63.74 25.13 23.15
N LEU A 118 64.16 26.35 23.50
CA LEU A 118 64.10 27.56 22.67
C LEU A 118 64.99 27.47 21.43
N GLY A 119 64.58 28.09 20.31
CA GLY A 119 65.50 28.44 19.22
C GLY A 119 64.80 28.64 17.86
N GLY A 120 64.72 29.88 17.40
CA GLY A 120 64.00 30.28 16.18
C GLY A 120 64.68 29.91 14.85
N GLY A 121 64.01 30.27 13.75
CA GLY A 121 64.61 30.18 12.42
C GLY A 121 63.58 30.25 11.28
N LEU A 122 63.47 31.42 10.66
CA LEU A 122 62.84 31.65 9.36
C LEU A 122 63.42 30.71 8.29
N THR A 123 62.59 30.20 7.37
CA THR A 123 62.61 30.50 5.92
C THR A 123 61.83 29.48 5.06
N SER A 124 60.94 30.04 4.24
CA SER A 124 60.44 29.65 2.90
C SER A 124 60.53 28.20 2.37
N LYS A 125 59.42 27.69 1.82
CA LYS A 125 59.11 27.75 0.36
C LYS A 125 57.78 27.06 0.02
N HIS A 126 57.06 27.72 -0.88
CA HIS A 126 55.89 27.31 -1.68
C HIS A 126 55.35 25.88 -1.54
N SER A 127 54.10 25.76 -1.05
CA SER A 127 53.16 24.81 -1.63
C SER A 127 51.96 25.59 -2.19
N LYS A 128 51.62 25.31 -3.45
CA LYS A 128 50.44 25.87 -4.11
C LYS A 128 49.21 25.28 -3.41
N SER A 129 48.36 26.12 -2.82
CA SER A 129 47.04 25.71 -2.36
C SER A 129 46.19 25.33 -3.58
N LYS A 130 45.85 24.04 -3.66
CA LYS A 130 44.79 23.54 -4.54
C LYS A 130 43.47 24.16 -4.04
N PRO A 131 42.62 24.76 -4.88
CA PRO A 131 41.36 25.31 -4.40
C PRO A 131 40.53 24.17 -3.82
N SER A 132 40.09 24.38 -2.58
CA SER A 132 39.12 23.52 -1.89
C SER A 132 37.89 23.41 -2.78
N ALA A 133 37.53 22.18 -3.17
CA ALA A 133 36.25 21.93 -3.78
C ALA A 133 35.18 22.46 -2.83
N THR A 134 34.40 23.44 -3.30
CA THR A 134 33.22 23.93 -2.60
C THR A 134 32.25 22.76 -2.62
N SER A 135 32.10 22.06 -1.49
CA SER A 135 31.02 21.08 -1.34
C SER A 135 29.73 21.86 -1.46
N THR A 136 29.06 21.74 -2.61
CA THR A 136 27.68 22.21 -2.74
C THR A 136 26.89 21.55 -1.61
N PRO A 137 26.19 22.31 -0.74
CA PRO A 137 25.38 21.69 0.29
C PRO A 137 24.38 20.75 -0.38
N SER A 138 24.18 19.55 0.19
CA SER A 138 23.12 18.66 -0.26
C SER A 138 21.81 19.43 -0.28
N PRO A 139 21.00 19.28 -1.35
CA PRO A 139 19.73 19.99 -1.44
C PRO A 139 18.87 19.61 -0.22
N THR A 140 18.30 20.61 0.45
CA THR A 140 17.44 20.43 1.62
C THR A 140 15.99 20.67 1.25
N MET A 141 15.07 19.87 1.80
CA MET A 141 13.64 20.13 1.77
C MET A 141 13.36 21.41 2.57
N SER A 142 13.50 22.56 1.92
CA SER A 142 13.39 23.87 2.56
C SER A 142 12.03 24.49 2.29
N GLY A 143 11.62 25.49 3.06
CA GLY A 143 10.37 26.21 2.82
C GLY A 143 9.22 25.78 3.72
N THR A 144 8.09 26.46 3.55
CA THR A 144 6.89 26.35 4.39
C THR A 144 5.63 26.24 3.54
N ALA A 145 5.72 25.59 2.37
CA ALA A 145 4.59 25.40 1.50
C ALA A 145 3.47 24.69 2.26
N ALA A 146 2.31 25.32 2.34
CA ALA A 146 1.16 24.75 3.03
C ALA A 146 0.81 23.39 2.41
N ALA A 147 0.51 22.42 3.27
CA ALA A 147 -0.21 21.22 2.88
C ALA A 147 -1.68 21.61 2.61
N LEU A 148 -2.34 20.89 1.70
CA LEU A 148 -3.77 21.04 1.51
C LEU A 148 -4.52 20.56 2.76
N GLU A 149 -5.56 21.29 3.16
CA GLU A 149 -6.34 20.98 4.37
C GLU A 149 -7.21 19.72 4.20
N SER A 150 -7.66 19.43 2.98
CA SER A 150 -8.36 18.18 2.63
C SER A 150 -8.33 17.93 1.13
N TYR A 151 -8.31 16.65 0.76
CA TYR A 151 -8.45 16.15 -0.61
C TYR A 151 -8.84 14.67 -0.52
N ALA A 152 -9.45 14.13 -1.57
CA ALA A 152 -9.69 12.69 -1.69
C ALA A 152 -8.75 12.10 -2.76
N PHE A 153 -8.47 10.81 -2.64
CA PHE A 153 -7.84 10.03 -3.72
C PHE A 153 -8.50 8.67 -3.89
N PRO A 154 -8.51 8.10 -5.10
CA PRO A 154 -9.00 6.74 -5.29
C PRO A 154 -8.06 5.75 -4.59
N THR A 155 -8.44 4.48 -4.55
CA THR A 155 -7.53 3.35 -4.26
C THR A 155 -7.76 2.28 -5.30
N ALA A 156 -6.71 1.58 -5.73
CA ALA A 156 -6.87 0.50 -6.69
C ALA A 156 -6.03 -0.73 -6.32
N VAL A 157 -6.58 -1.91 -6.60
CA VAL A 157 -5.93 -3.20 -6.33
C VAL A 157 -6.10 -4.14 -7.51
N SER A 158 -5.18 -5.09 -7.62
CA SER A 158 -5.24 -6.19 -8.58
C SER A 158 -4.69 -7.44 -7.91
N TRP A 159 -5.22 -8.60 -8.30
CA TRP A 159 -4.63 -9.90 -7.97
C TRP A 159 -4.06 -10.61 -9.22
N GLY A 160 -3.90 -9.87 -10.32
CA GLY A 160 -3.36 -10.36 -11.57
C GLY A 160 -4.28 -10.09 -12.76
N TYR A 161 -3.68 -9.90 -13.93
CA TYR A 161 -4.37 -9.57 -15.17
C TYR A 161 -5.47 -10.59 -15.51
N PRO A 162 -6.64 -10.14 -15.99
CA PRO A 162 -7.07 -8.75 -16.20
C PRO A 162 -7.83 -8.15 -15.01
N HIS A 163 -7.72 -8.74 -13.81
CA HIS A 163 -8.46 -8.28 -12.65
C HIS A 163 -8.01 -6.91 -12.18
N LEU A 164 -8.96 -6.03 -11.89
CA LEU A 164 -8.70 -4.69 -11.41
C LEU A 164 -9.89 -4.17 -10.62
N GLU A 165 -9.65 -3.58 -9.47
CA GLU A 165 -10.69 -2.90 -8.69
C GLU A 165 -10.22 -1.49 -8.35
N VAL A 166 -11.15 -0.55 -8.41
CA VAL A 166 -10.94 0.83 -8.02
C VAL A 166 -12.04 1.27 -7.06
N PHE A 167 -11.63 1.86 -5.96
CA PHE A 167 -12.45 2.39 -4.88
C PHE A 167 -12.34 3.90 -4.85
N ALA A 168 -13.46 4.55 -4.54
CA ALA A 168 -13.58 5.99 -4.42
C ALA A 168 -14.46 6.33 -3.22
N LEU A 169 -14.35 7.56 -2.72
CA LEU A 169 -15.30 8.15 -1.79
C LEU A 169 -16.13 9.17 -2.58
N ASN A 170 -17.44 9.07 -2.48
CA ASN A 170 -18.29 10.07 -3.09
C ASN A 170 -18.32 11.38 -2.30
N SER A 171 -18.98 12.41 -2.83
CA SER A 171 -19.11 13.72 -2.16
C SER A 171 -19.76 13.68 -0.75
N SER A 172 -20.46 12.59 -0.42
CA SER A 172 -21.05 12.34 0.90
C SER A 172 -20.24 11.34 1.72
N ILE A 173 -18.98 11.10 1.36
CA ILE A 173 -18.02 10.20 2.01
C ILE A 173 -18.53 8.75 2.17
N PHE A 174 -19.33 8.28 1.21
CA PHE A 174 -19.61 6.85 1.07
C PHE A 174 -18.57 6.20 0.16
N PRO A 175 -18.05 5.02 0.54
CA PRO A 175 -17.17 4.26 -0.31
C PRO A 175 -17.96 3.59 -1.43
N GLU A 176 -17.44 3.72 -2.62
CA GLU A 176 -17.99 3.15 -3.84
C GLU A 176 -16.89 2.46 -4.64
N TRP A 177 -17.26 1.54 -5.52
CA TRP A 177 -16.30 0.74 -6.27
C TRP A 177 -16.72 0.47 -7.71
N LYS A 178 -15.70 0.16 -8.52
CA LYS A 178 -15.80 -0.41 -9.85
C LYS A 178 -14.73 -1.44 -10.07
N TYR A 179 -15.00 -2.41 -10.93
CA TYR A 179 -14.08 -3.52 -11.15
C TYR A 179 -14.04 -4.04 -12.59
N ARG A 180 -12.98 -4.77 -12.91
CA ARG A 180 -12.81 -5.61 -14.09
C ARG A 180 -12.59 -7.04 -13.60
N THR A 181 -13.36 -7.99 -14.14
CA THR A 181 -13.24 -9.39 -13.72
C THR A 181 -12.04 -10.08 -14.36
N SER A 182 -11.56 -11.17 -13.74
CA SER A 182 -10.47 -12.00 -14.28
C SER A 182 -10.82 -12.72 -15.59
N SER A 183 -12.10 -12.82 -15.94
CA SER A 183 -12.54 -13.42 -17.21
C SER A 183 -12.34 -12.48 -18.41
N GLY A 184 -12.09 -11.19 -18.16
CA GLY A 184 -12.09 -10.16 -19.19
C GLY A 184 -13.45 -9.96 -19.88
N GLN A 185 -14.47 -10.74 -19.51
CA GLN A 185 -15.81 -10.63 -20.08
C GLN A 185 -16.51 -9.45 -19.44
N SER A 186 -16.96 -8.52 -20.29
CA SER A 186 -17.85 -7.45 -19.90
C SER A 186 -19.04 -7.42 -20.84
N SER A 187 -20.19 -7.01 -20.31
CA SER A 187 -21.40 -6.67 -21.06
C SER A 187 -21.32 -5.27 -21.72
N GLY A 188 -20.16 -4.59 -21.68
CA GLY A 188 -19.97 -3.20 -22.12
C GLY A 188 -18.70 -2.98 -22.94
N THR A 189 -18.46 -1.74 -23.39
CA THR A 189 -17.34 -1.39 -24.31
C THR A 189 -16.00 -1.12 -23.60
N THR A 190 -16.00 -0.90 -22.28
CA THR A 190 -14.81 -0.48 -21.50
C THR A 190 -14.24 -1.55 -20.56
N GLY A 191 -14.92 -2.68 -20.40
CA GLY A 191 -14.48 -3.75 -19.48
C GLY A 191 -14.91 -3.57 -18.02
N TRP A 192 -15.32 -2.36 -17.61
CA TRP A 192 -15.64 -2.01 -16.21
C TRP A 192 -17.06 -2.40 -15.80
N GLN A 193 -17.21 -2.80 -14.54
CA GLN A 193 -18.47 -3.14 -13.88
C GLN A 193 -18.69 -2.26 -12.63
N PRO A 194 -19.96 -1.96 -12.27
CA PRO A 194 -21.18 -2.34 -12.98
C PRO A 194 -21.31 -1.64 -14.36
N ALA A 195 -21.61 -2.41 -15.40
CA ALA A 195 -21.79 -1.91 -16.76
C ALA A 195 -23.25 -1.53 -17.00
N THR A 196 -23.56 -0.25 -16.83
CA THR A 196 -24.74 0.35 -17.46
C THR A 196 -24.24 1.49 -18.37
N ASP A 197 -24.51 1.31 -19.67
CA ASP A 197 -24.55 2.29 -20.77
C ASP A 197 -23.44 3.35 -20.98
N GLY A 198 -22.25 3.20 -20.41
CA GLY A 198 -21.05 3.91 -20.88
C GLY A 198 -20.55 5.06 -20.00
N THR A 199 -21.21 5.32 -18.87
CA THR A 199 -20.66 6.09 -17.73
C THR A 199 -21.27 5.61 -16.39
N GLY A 200 -21.77 4.38 -16.32
CA GLY A 200 -22.58 3.87 -15.20
C GLY A 200 -22.00 4.23 -13.83
N ALA A 201 -22.87 4.49 -12.85
CA ALA A 201 -22.43 4.91 -11.52
C ALA A 201 -21.49 3.87 -10.87
N PHE A 202 -20.62 4.33 -9.98
CA PHE A 202 -19.96 3.43 -9.05
C PHE A 202 -21.01 2.76 -8.17
N GLU A 203 -20.74 1.54 -7.73
CA GLU A 203 -21.61 0.85 -6.79
C GLU A 203 -21.20 1.21 -5.37
N SER A 204 -22.14 1.54 -4.49
CA SER A 204 -21.81 1.75 -3.08
C SER A 204 -21.54 0.41 -2.40
N ILE A 205 -20.50 0.36 -1.56
CA ILE A 205 -20.23 -0.79 -0.69
C ILE A 205 -20.79 -0.58 0.74
N GLY A 206 -21.67 0.40 0.89
CA GLY A 206 -22.39 0.72 2.14
C GLY A 206 -21.54 1.45 3.18
N GLY A 207 -22.21 2.01 4.20
CA GLY A 207 -21.59 2.68 5.37
C GLY A 207 -20.95 4.04 5.03
N GLN A 208 -21.27 5.08 5.79
CA GLN A 208 -20.56 6.35 5.67
C GLN A 208 -19.22 6.26 6.41
N THR A 209 -18.16 6.85 5.86
CA THR A 209 -16.86 6.89 6.54
C THR A 209 -16.77 8.09 7.48
N SER A 210 -15.67 8.20 8.22
CA SER A 210 -15.36 9.39 9.00
C SER A 210 -15.05 10.59 8.10
N PRO A 211 -15.29 11.83 8.54
CA PRO A 211 -14.87 13.04 7.81
C PRO A 211 -13.35 13.18 7.61
N HIS A 212 -12.54 12.40 8.34
CA HIS A 212 -11.08 12.38 8.21
C HIS A 212 -10.59 11.32 7.22
N GLU A 213 -11.50 10.51 6.67
CA GLU A 213 -11.18 9.50 5.67
C GLU A 213 -10.90 10.17 4.32
N LEU A 214 -9.72 9.91 3.76
CA LEU A 214 -9.32 10.47 2.46
C LEU A 214 -9.48 9.48 1.30
N ALA A 215 -9.51 8.17 1.62
CA ALA A 215 -9.69 7.08 0.69
C ALA A 215 -9.99 5.76 1.43
N VAL A 216 -10.48 4.76 0.71
CA VAL A 216 -10.59 3.37 1.19
C VAL A 216 -9.20 2.72 1.17
N ALA A 217 -8.78 2.07 2.24
CA ALA A 217 -7.59 1.23 2.19
C ALA A 217 -7.95 -0.16 1.68
N ALA A 218 -7.21 -0.68 0.70
CA ALA A 218 -7.50 -1.97 0.09
C ALA A 218 -6.22 -2.76 -0.16
N LEU A 219 -6.32 -4.09 -0.06
CA LEU A 219 -5.28 -5.01 -0.51
C LEU A 219 -5.89 -6.25 -1.15
N ALA A 220 -5.15 -6.83 -2.09
CA ALA A 220 -5.42 -8.17 -2.58
C ALA A 220 -4.50 -9.18 -1.88
N ARG A 221 -5.05 -10.32 -1.46
CA ARG A 221 -4.31 -11.44 -0.86
C ARG A 221 -4.75 -12.76 -1.47
N ASN A 222 -3.97 -13.82 -1.24
CA ASN A 222 -4.32 -15.19 -1.65
C ASN A 222 -4.69 -15.33 -3.16
N GLY A 223 -4.24 -14.39 -4.00
CA GLY A 223 -4.53 -14.32 -5.43
C GLY A 223 -6.01 -14.14 -5.81
N THR A 224 -6.91 -13.98 -4.84
CA THR A 224 -8.37 -14.06 -5.09
C THR A 224 -9.22 -13.28 -4.11
N ASN A 225 -8.67 -12.85 -2.97
CA ASN A 225 -9.41 -12.09 -1.96
C ASN A 225 -9.01 -10.62 -2.00
N VAL A 226 -10.00 -9.74 -1.99
CA VAL A 226 -9.79 -8.32 -1.68
C VAL A 226 -10.37 -8.03 -0.32
N ASN A 227 -9.59 -7.33 0.48
CA ASN A 227 -9.97 -6.81 1.78
C ASN A 227 -9.91 -5.29 1.72
N VAL A 228 -10.96 -4.63 2.21
CA VAL A 228 -11.05 -3.18 2.32
C VAL A 228 -11.25 -2.74 3.76
N PHE A 229 -10.74 -1.56 4.07
CA PHE A 229 -10.73 -0.96 5.39
C PHE A 229 -11.07 0.52 5.29
N VAL A 230 -11.87 0.99 6.22
CA VAL A 230 -12.19 2.42 6.37
C VAL A 230 -12.19 2.81 7.84
N SER A 231 -11.99 4.10 8.12
CA SER A 231 -12.45 4.68 9.38
C SER A 231 -13.96 4.90 9.32
N GLY A 232 -14.72 4.23 10.17
CA GLY A 232 -16.17 4.42 10.28
C GLY A 232 -16.55 5.76 10.91
N GLU A 233 -17.83 6.14 10.89
CA GLU A 233 -18.34 7.39 11.48
C GLU A 233 -17.92 7.59 12.94
N ALA A 234 -17.83 6.50 13.72
CA ALA A 234 -17.43 6.53 15.12
C ALA A 234 -15.90 6.45 15.31
N LEU A 235 -15.12 6.68 14.25
CA LEU A 235 -13.65 6.57 14.21
C LEU A 235 -13.13 5.17 14.55
N ASN A 236 -13.95 4.13 14.41
CA ASN A 236 -13.50 2.74 14.53
C ASN A 236 -12.90 2.25 13.21
N LEU A 237 -12.11 1.18 13.26
CA LEU A 237 -11.72 0.44 12.07
C LEU A 237 -12.89 -0.45 11.62
N ASP A 238 -13.31 -0.29 10.38
CA ASP A 238 -14.30 -1.15 9.74
C ASP A 238 -13.66 -1.92 8.59
N THR A 239 -14.06 -3.18 8.40
CA THR A 239 -13.59 -4.01 7.28
C THR A 239 -14.70 -4.70 6.51
N LYS A 240 -14.45 -4.86 5.21
CA LYS A 240 -15.18 -5.74 4.30
C LYS A 240 -14.22 -6.56 3.47
N HIS A 241 -14.72 -7.64 2.89
CA HIS A 241 -13.94 -8.46 1.96
C HIS A 241 -14.85 -9.15 0.95
N HIS A 242 -14.28 -9.60 -0.15
CA HIS A 242 -14.90 -10.58 -1.03
C HIS A 242 -13.83 -11.51 -1.62
N ASP A 243 -14.28 -12.45 -2.44
CA ASP A 243 -13.43 -13.31 -3.24
C ASP A 243 -13.87 -13.25 -4.72
N THR A 244 -13.53 -14.28 -5.50
CA THR A 244 -13.92 -14.42 -6.91
C THR A 244 -15.43 -14.39 -7.17
N SER A 245 -16.28 -14.58 -6.15
CA SER A 245 -17.74 -14.45 -6.25
C SER A 245 -18.21 -12.99 -6.38
N MET A 246 -17.35 -12.01 -6.06
CA MET A 246 -17.67 -10.58 -6.03
C MET A 246 -18.82 -10.21 -5.07
N VAL A 247 -19.05 -11.03 -4.04
CA VAL A 247 -20.07 -10.77 -3.01
C VAL A 247 -19.41 -10.24 -1.74
N TRP A 248 -19.87 -9.08 -1.26
CA TRP A 248 -19.31 -8.43 -0.08
C TRP A 248 -19.70 -9.14 1.22
N GLY A 249 -18.69 -9.55 1.98
CA GLY A 249 -18.79 -9.97 3.37
C GLY A 249 -18.50 -8.81 4.33
N PRO A 250 -19.27 -8.65 5.44
CA PRO A 250 -20.31 -9.55 5.92
C PRO A 250 -21.68 -9.40 5.22
N SER A 251 -21.89 -8.30 4.48
CA SER A 251 -23.05 -8.06 3.63
C SER A 251 -22.77 -6.91 2.66
N ASP A 252 -23.70 -6.61 1.75
CA ASP A 252 -23.59 -5.46 0.83
C ASP A 252 -23.66 -4.10 1.54
N ILE A 253 -24.25 -4.02 2.74
CA ILE A 253 -24.50 -2.74 3.43
C ILE A 253 -23.69 -2.61 4.73
N LEU A 254 -23.64 -3.66 5.55
CA LEU A 254 -22.99 -3.63 6.86
C LEU A 254 -21.51 -3.98 6.78
N TRP A 255 -20.73 -3.30 7.62
CA TRP A 255 -19.31 -3.53 7.84
C TRP A 255 -19.06 -4.39 9.08
N THR A 256 -17.93 -5.08 9.12
CA THR A 256 -17.43 -5.68 10.35
C THR A 256 -16.65 -4.63 11.13
N ASN A 257 -17.15 -4.27 12.31
CA ASN A 257 -16.48 -3.36 13.23
C ASN A 257 -15.36 -4.07 13.98
N LEU A 258 -14.12 -3.60 13.82
CA LEU A 258 -12.91 -4.11 14.48
C LEU A 258 -12.49 -3.26 15.68
N ALA A 259 -13.38 -2.42 16.19
CA ALA A 259 -13.14 -1.44 17.26
C ALA A 259 -11.97 -0.47 16.94
N GLY A 260 -11.35 0.09 17.98
CA GLY A 260 -10.33 1.14 17.85
C GLY A 260 -10.92 2.56 17.85
N ILE A 261 -10.04 3.55 18.02
CA ILE A 261 -10.34 4.97 17.81
C ILE A 261 -9.17 5.54 16.99
N LEU A 262 -9.45 5.78 15.70
CA LEU A 262 -8.49 6.14 14.67
C LEU A 262 -8.38 7.67 14.58
N THR A 263 -7.16 8.16 14.46
CA THR A 263 -6.86 9.58 14.13
C THR A 263 -6.22 9.73 12.76
N SER A 264 -6.02 8.63 12.04
CA SER A 264 -5.63 8.59 10.64
C SER A 264 -6.48 7.58 9.86
N PRO A 265 -6.61 7.72 8.54
CA PRO A 265 -7.03 6.63 7.68
C PRO A 265 -6.19 5.36 7.92
N PRO A 266 -6.76 4.16 7.73
CA PRO A 266 -6.02 2.91 7.84
C PRO A 266 -5.06 2.69 6.68
N THR A 267 -3.99 1.94 6.93
CA THR A 267 -3.09 1.43 5.89
C THR A 267 -2.95 -0.08 6.08
N ALA A 268 -3.32 -0.85 5.07
CA ALA A 268 -3.25 -2.29 5.11
C ALA A 268 -2.07 -2.80 4.28
N ALA A 269 -1.33 -3.78 4.80
CA ALA A 269 -0.22 -4.41 4.12
C ALA A 269 -0.24 -5.92 4.34
N SER A 270 0.41 -6.64 3.44
CA SER A 270 0.60 -8.08 3.54
C SER A 270 1.98 -8.45 3.02
N TRP A 271 2.64 -9.40 3.69
CA TRP A 271 3.86 -10.04 3.20
C TRP A 271 3.63 -11.50 2.76
N GLY A 272 2.40 -11.98 2.85
CA GLY A 272 2.10 -13.40 2.71
C GLY A 272 0.62 -13.64 2.53
N ALA A 273 0.30 -14.69 1.78
CA ALA A 273 -1.04 -14.96 1.29
C ALA A 273 -2.07 -15.06 2.44
N ASP A 274 -1.68 -15.74 3.54
CA ASP A 274 -2.54 -16.02 4.70
C ASP A 274 -2.39 -15.03 5.85
N ARG A 275 -1.90 -13.82 5.55
CA ARG A 275 -1.74 -12.75 6.53
C ARG A 275 -2.06 -11.38 5.95
N MET A 276 -2.64 -10.53 6.77
CA MET A 276 -2.61 -9.09 6.56
C MET A 276 -2.47 -8.37 7.89
N ASP A 277 -1.97 -7.15 7.83
CA ASP A 277 -1.80 -6.29 8.98
C ASP A 277 -2.34 -4.90 8.61
N VAL A 278 -3.12 -4.32 9.52
CA VAL A 278 -3.70 -2.98 9.37
C VAL A 278 -3.04 -2.05 10.38
N PHE A 279 -2.53 -0.93 9.88
CA PHE A 279 -1.81 0.07 10.65
C PHE A 279 -2.58 1.39 10.67
N VAL A 280 -2.63 2.01 11.84
CA VAL A 280 -3.36 3.27 12.07
C VAL A 280 -2.58 4.14 13.06
N ILE A 281 -2.86 5.44 13.07
CA ILE A 281 -2.52 6.29 14.22
C ILE A 281 -3.70 6.30 15.18
N ASN A 282 -3.41 6.15 16.48
CA ASN A 282 -4.40 6.21 17.54
C ASN A 282 -4.47 7.60 18.19
N THR A 283 -5.39 7.77 19.15
CA THR A 283 -5.58 9.05 19.90
C THR A 283 -4.39 9.50 20.75
N GLY A 284 -3.37 8.66 20.91
CA GLY A 284 -2.09 9.01 21.52
C GLY A 284 -1.02 9.39 20.50
N ASP A 285 -1.39 9.73 19.27
CA ASP A 285 -0.50 10.05 18.15
C ASP A 285 0.55 8.97 17.90
N SER A 286 0.17 7.71 18.08
CA SER A 286 1.05 6.54 18.06
C SER A 286 0.55 5.50 17.06
N LEU A 287 1.50 4.82 16.40
CA LEU A 287 1.22 3.68 15.52
C LEU A 287 0.56 2.54 16.30
N SER A 288 -0.57 2.04 15.80
CA SER A 288 -1.21 0.80 16.26
C SER A 288 -1.35 -0.17 15.10
N GLN A 289 -1.34 -1.46 15.42
CA GLN A 289 -1.40 -2.54 14.46
C GLN A 289 -2.51 -3.52 14.88
N LEU A 290 -3.26 -3.99 13.89
CA LEU A 290 -4.18 -5.11 14.02
C LEU A 290 -3.78 -6.18 13.00
N VAL A 291 -3.67 -7.43 13.43
CA VAL A 291 -3.17 -8.53 12.59
C VAL A 291 -4.32 -9.47 12.28
N TRP A 292 -4.36 -9.99 11.07
CA TRP A 292 -5.22 -11.11 10.69
C TRP A 292 -4.39 -12.24 10.10
N THR A 293 -4.69 -13.48 10.49
CA THR A 293 -4.16 -14.70 9.87
C THR A 293 -5.30 -15.64 9.49
N SER A 294 -5.06 -16.54 8.53
CA SER A 294 -6.04 -17.59 8.18
C SER A 294 -6.40 -18.50 9.36
N ASP A 295 -5.44 -18.71 10.26
CA ASP A 295 -5.55 -19.71 11.33
C ASP A 295 -6.23 -19.14 12.58
N ASP A 296 -5.97 -17.87 12.89
CA ASP A 296 -6.43 -17.25 14.15
C ASP A 296 -7.49 -16.16 13.93
N GLY A 297 -7.71 -15.72 12.68
CA GLY A 297 -8.53 -14.55 12.40
C GLY A 297 -7.87 -13.27 12.91
N TRP A 298 -8.68 -12.31 13.33
CA TRP A 298 -8.21 -11.02 13.85
C TRP A 298 -7.62 -11.16 15.26
N SER A 299 -6.44 -10.58 15.47
CA SER A 299 -5.82 -10.46 16.79
C SER A 299 -6.51 -9.38 17.64
N ASP A 300 -6.12 -9.29 18.91
CA ASP A 300 -6.31 -8.05 19.67
C ASP A 300 -5.45 -6.92 19.08
N TRP A 301 -5.84 -5.67 19.34
CA TRP A 301 -5.06 -4.49 18.97
C TRP A 301 -3.68 -4.51 19.62
N VAL A 302 -2.65 -4.46 18.80
CA VAL A 302 -1.27 -4.24 19.23
C VAL A 302 -1.01 -2.75 19.20
N PHE A 303 -1.08 -2.12 20.36
CA PHE A 303 -0.72 -0.71 20.50
C PHE A 303 0.80 -0.59 20.46
N GLY A 304 1.30 0.03 19.39
CA GLY A 304 2.70 0.39 19.29
C GLY A 304 3.04 1.39 20.38
N VAL A 305 4.06 1.05 21.15
CA VAL A 305 4.73 1.96 22.07
C VAL A 305 5.31 3.09 21.21
N SER A 306 4.80 4.31 21.34
CA SER A 306 5.49 5.46 20.79
C SER A 306 6.83 5.60 21.49
N GLY A 307 7.86 5.88 20.71
CA GLY A 307 9.01 6.60 21.22
C GLY A 307 8.62 8.03 21.59
N PRO A 308 9.57 8.96 21.77
CA PRO A 308 9.26 10.35 22.07
C PRO A 308 8.64 11.15 20.90
N VAL A 309 8.26 10.50 19.80
CA VAL A 309 7.78 11.14 18.56
C VAL A 309 6.28 10.93 18.40
N TYR A 310 5.56 12.02 18.16
CA TYR A 310 4.12 12.04 17.89
C TYR A 310 3.88 12.08 16.39
N PHE A 311 2.97 11.26 15.89
CA PHE A 311 2.61 11.16 14.49
C PHE A 311 1.15 11.56 14.30
N ASN A 312 0.89 12.82 13.98
CA ASN A 312 -0.47 13.34 13.80
C ASN A 312 -0.66 14.12 12.48
N SER A 313 0.31 14.04 11.58
CA SER A 313 0.27 14.73 10.29
C SER A 313 -0.39 13.88 9.19
N TYR A 314 -0.05 12.59 9.11
CA TYR A 314 -0.44 11.71 8.01
C TYR A 314 -0.62 10.26 8.47
N ALA A 315 -1.41 9.48 7.71
CA ALA A 315 -1.50 8.03 7.88
C ALA A 315 -0.14 7.33 7.67
N PRO A 316 0.11 6.18 8.33
CA PRO A 316 1.33 5.41 8.11
C PRO A 316 1.43 4.93 6.67
N THR A 317 2.65 4.79 6.16
CA THR A 317 2.92 4.10 4.89
C THR A 317 3.66 2.82 5.18
N VAL A 318 3.15 1.69 4.69
CA VAL A 318 3.70 0.37 5.00
C VAL A 318 3.93 -0.40 3.71
N VAL A 319 5.10 -1.00 3.60
CA VAL A 319 5.49 -1.83 2.46
C VAL A 319 6.13 -3.12 2.95
N SER A 320 5.94 -4.19 2.19
CA SER A 320 6.70 -5.42 2.34
C SER A 320 7.49 -5.70 1.07
N TRP A 321 8.73 -6.15 1.24
CA TRP A 321 9.59 -6.60 0.14
C TRP A 321 10.02 -8.07 0.27
N ALA A 322 9.67 -8.72 1.39
CA ALA A 322 9.89 -10.14 1.64
C ALA A 322 8.93 -10.65 2.72
N GLU A 323 8.73 -11.96 2.76
CA GLU A 323 8.00 -12.60 3.85
C GLU A 323 8.62 -12.24 5.21
N ASN A 324 7.78 -12.02 6.21
CA ASN A 324 8.19 -11.62 7.57
C ASN A 324 8.98 -10.30 7.59
N ARG A 325 8.70 -9.40 6.65
CA ARG A 325 9.28 -8.06 6.61
C ARG A 325 8.21 -7.01 6.32
N TYR A 326 8.09 -6.05 7.23
CA TYR A 326 7.43 -4.77 6.97
C TYR A 326 8.43 -3.63 7.19
N ASP A 327 8.35 -2.62 6.35
CA ASP A 327 8.95 -1.31 6.56
C ASP A 327 7.82 -0.28 6.67
N ILE A 328 7.86 0.49 7.75
CA ILE A 328 6.83 1.46 8.12
C ILE A 328 7.47 2.84 8.10
N PHE A 329 6.83 3.75 7.38
CA PHE A 329 7.22 5.14 7.24
C PHE A 329 6.14 6.04 7.80
N LEU A 330 6.57 6.98 8.64
CA LEU A 330 5.73 7.92 9.34
C LEU A 330 6.32 9.32 9.18
N VAL A 331 5.46 10.31 9.01
CA VAL A 331 5.86 11.72 9.02
C VAL A 331 5.27 12.34 10.27
N GLY A 332 6.12 13.01 11.07
CA GLY A 332 5.69 13.59 12.32
C GLY A 332 6.84 14.25 13.07
N GLY A 333 6.65 14.41 14.37
CA GLY A 333 7.58 15.16 15.22
C GLY A 333 7.57 16.67 14.96
N PRO A 334 8.29 17.45 15.79
CA PRO A 334 8.41 18.89 15.62
C PRO A 334 9.21 19.29 14.37
N ASP A 335 9.92 18.36 13.76
CA ASP A 335 10.75 18.54 12.57
C ASP A 335 10.02 18.15 11.26
N GLN A 336 8.83 17.54 11.34
CA GLN A 336 8.11 16.99 10.16
C GLN A 336 9.02 16.08 9.31
N ALA A 337 9.93 15.35 9.95
CA ALA A 337 10.85 14.46 9.27
C ALA A 337 10.17 13.15 8.88
N LEU A 338 10.81 12.40 7.99
CA LEU A 338 10.45 11.01 7.72
C LEU A 338 11.09 10.11 8.79
N TYR A 339 10.27 9.32 9.46
CA TYR A 339 10.68 8.31 10.42
C TYR A 339 10.42 6.91 9.86
N HIS A 340 11.33 5.98 10.15
CA HIS A 340 11.27 4.60 9.69
C HIS A 340 11.41 3.61 10.85
N ARG A 341 10.65 2.53 10.74
CA ARG A 341 10.74 1.36 11.63
C ARG A 341 10.41 0.12 10.83
N TYR A 342 11.03 -1.01 11.14
CA TYR A 342 10.79 -2.23 10.39
C TYR A 342 10.74 -3.47 11.27
N TRP A 343 10.04 -4.48 10.78
CA TRP A 343 10.02 -5.83 11.37
C TRP A 343 11.03 -6.70 10.62
N ASP A 344 12.01 -7.28 11.32
CA ASP A 344 13.07 -8.09 10.70
C ASP A 344 12.75 -9.60 10.64
N GLY A 345 11.54 -9.99 11.03
CA GLY A 345 11.11 -11.38 11.18
C GLY A 345 11.17 -11.90 12.61
N SER A 346 11.79 -11.16 13.54
CA SER A 346 11.90 -11.52 14.95
C SER A 346 11.72 -10.35 15.90
N ASN A 347 12.17 -9.15 15.51
CA ASN A 347 12.12 -7.95 16.29
C ASN A 347 11.72 -6.75 15.44
N TRP A 348 11.19 -5.75 16.14
CA TRP A 348 11.10 -4.40 15.61
C TRP A 348 12.43 -3.68 15.78
N GLU A 349 12.88 -3.05 14.70
CA GLU A 349 14.13 -2.28 14.63
C GLU A 349 13.82 -0.81 14.29
N PRO A 350 14.58 0.17 14.82
CA PRO A 350 15.81 0.00 15.61
C PRO A 350 15.58 -0.46 17.07
N SER A 351 14.34 -0.41 17.55
CA SER A 351 13.94 -1.02 18.83
C SER A 351 12.43 -1.25 18.91
N THR A 352 11.95 -1.76 20.04
CA THR A 352 10.51 -1.88 20.30
C THR A 352 9.80 -0.54 20.48
N THR A 353 10.52 0.54 20.71
CA THR A 353 9.97 1.87 21.00
C THR A 353 10.51 2.99 20.12
N ASP A 354 11.58 2.76 19.36
CA ASP A 354 12.26 3.83 18.61
C ASP A 354 12.02 3.75 17.10
N TYR A 355 12.35 4.87 16.44
CA TYR A 355 12.29 5.05 14.99
C TYR A 355 13.63 5.62 14.51
N GLU A 356 14.08 5.20 13.33
CA GLU A 356 15.17 5.84 12.62
C GLU A 356 14.66 7.15 12.01
N ASN A 357 15.35 8.27 12.25
CA ASN A 357 15.03 9.56 11.62
C ASN A 357 15.80 9.66 10.29
N LEU A 358 15.06 9.63 9.17
CA LEU A 358 15.59 9.74 7.80
C LEU A 358 15.65 11.20 7.31
N GLY A 359 15.33 12.16 8.18
CA GLY A 359 15.39 13.59 7.91
C GLY A 359 14.33 14.08 6.93
N GLY A 360 14.62 15.23 6.32
CA GLY A 360 13.69 15.94 5.44
C GLY A 360 12.76 16.89 6.21
N PHE A 361 11.88 17.54 5.46
CA PHE A 361 10.76 18.34 5.97
C PHE A 361 9.57 18.02 5.05
N CYS A 362 8.82 17.00 5.45
CA CYS A 362 7.81 16.34 4.65
C CYS A 362 6.45 17.03 4.84
N THR A 363 5.78 17.35 3.73
CA THR A 363 4.49 18.05 3.71
C THR A 363 3.41 17.25 2.98
N SER A 364 3.59 15.94 2.89
CA SER A 364 2.58 14.97 2.47
C SER A 364 2.83 13.63 3.16
N ARG A 365 1.86 12.71 3.06
CA ARG A 365 2.11 11.29 3.26
C ARG A 365 3.20 10.83 2.27
N PRO A 366 4.18 9.99 2.68
CA PRO A 366 5.13 9.42 1.74
C PRO A 366 4.47 8.31 0.92
N VAL A 367 5.05 7.95 -0.21
CA VAL A 367 4.81 6.67 -0.88
C VAL A 367 6.08 5.83 -0.77
N ALA A 368 5.93 4.54 -0.52
CA ALA A 368 7.05 3.59 -0.47
C ALA A 368 6.77 2.42 -1.42
N ALA A 369 7.64 2.22 -2.41
CA ALA A 369 7.52 1.15 -3.38
C ALA A 369 8.68 0.16 -3.24
N SER A 370 8.38 -1.14 -3.18
CA SER A 370 9.40 -2.17 -3.32
C SER A 370 9.67 -2.45 -4.79
N ARG A 371 10.93 -2.26 -5.22
CA ARG A 371 11.39 -2.71 -6.54
C ARG A 371 11.67 -4.21 -6.58
N LYS A 372 12.23 -4.74 -5.51
CA LYS A 372 12.62 -6.14 -5.33
C LYS A 372 12.91 -6.38 -3.85
N ALA A 373 13.09 -7.64 -3.47
CA ALA A 373 13.55 -7.98 -2.13
C ALA A 373 14.82 -7.18 -1.78
N GLY A 374 14.80 -6.53 -0.62
CA GLY A 374 15.90 -5.70 -0.11
C GLY A 374 16.03 -4.33 -0.78
N SER A 375 15.05 -3.87 -1.58
CA SER A 375 15.12 -2.54 -2.22
C SER A 375 13.79 -1.79 -2.12
N LEU A 376 13.87 -0.54 -1.66
CA LEU A 376 12.74 0.38 -1.56
C LEU A 376 13.06 1.73 -2.21
N ASP A 377 12.03 2.42 -2.66
CA ASP A 377 12.08 3.84 -3.02
C ASP A 377 10.95 4.58 -2.34
N ILE A 378 11.31 5.70 -1.74
CA ILE A 378 10.42 6.54 -0.97
C ILE A 378 10.33 7.86 -1.71
N LEU A 379 9.10 8.33 -1.92
CA LEU A 379 8.86 9.68 -2.42
C LEU A 379 7.94 10.46 -1.51
N VAL A 380 8.18 11.76 -1.43
CA VAL A 380 7.41 12.66 -0.57
C VAL A 380 7.44 14.09 -1.12
N ARG A 381 6.39 14.87 -0.81
CA ARG A 381 6.39 16.31 -1.04
C ARG A 381 7.21 17.01 0.05
N GLY A 382 8.15 17.86 -0.34
CA GLY A 382 8.98 18.65 0.58
C GLY A 382 8.34 19.98 0.98
N GLY A 383 8.97 20.71 1.91
CA GLY A 383 8.57 22.08 2.31
C GLY A 383 8.55 23.12 1.20
N ASP A 384 9.19 22.82 0.08
CA ASP A 384 9.28 23.65 -1.12
C ASP A 384 8.16 23.32 -2.12
N ALA A 385 7.24 22.42 -1.74
CA ALA A 385 6.28 21.78 -2.63
C ALA A 385 6.93 20.99 -3.78
N GLY A 386 8.23 20.70 -3.69
CA GLY A 386 8.93 19.83 -4.64
C GLY A 386 8.67 18.37 -4.35
N LEU A 387 8.89 17.52 -5.36
CA LEU A 387 8.87 16.06 -5.19
C LEU A 387 10.29 15.58 -4.91
N TRP A 388 10.44 14.82 -3.82
CA TRP A 388 11.71 14.30 -3.35
C TRP A 388 11.73 12.79 -3.34
N HIS A 389 12.92 12.21 -3.55
CA HIS A 389 13.16 10.77 -3.60
C HIS A 389 14.34 10.37 -2.71
N MET A 390 14.18 9.24 -2.04
CA MET A 390 15.21 8.51 -1.30
C MET A 390 15.08 7.02 -1.62
N SER A 391 16.20 6.31 -1.66
CA SER A 391 16.22 4.86 -1.94
C SER A 391 16.89 4.09 -0.80
N PHE A 392 16.44 2.86 -0.61
CA PHE A 392 17.04 1.88 0.30
C PHE A 392 17.58 0.69 -0.48
N SER A 393 18.75 0.19 -0.06
CA SER A 393 19.31 -1.07 -0.55
C SER A 393 19.92 -1.85 0.60
N GLN A 394 19.35 -3.03 0.89
CA GLN A 394 19.86 -3.94 1.90
C GLN A 394 21.29 -4.42 1.60
N ASP A 395 21.67 -4.46 0.32
CA ASP A 395 23.00 -4.88 -0.14
C ASP A 395 24.12 -3.87 0.22
N GLN A 396 23.77 -2.64 0.59
CA GLN A 396 24.76 -1.65 1.04
C GLN A 396 25.10 -1.88 2.51
N PRO A 397 26.34 -1.56 2.95
CA PRO A 397 26.71 -1.65 4.35
C PRO A 397 25.91 -0.66 5.19
N THR A 398 25.72 -0.99 6.46
CA THR A 398 25.22 -0.03 7.46
C THR A 398 26.33 0.97 7.81
N PRO A 399 26.06 2.30 7.85
CA PRO A 399 24.76 2.96 7.73
C PRO A 399 24.37 3.42 6.31
N GLU A 400 25.14 3.12 5.27
CA GLU A 400 24.93 3.60 3.89
C GLU A 400 23.78 2.90 3.12
N GLN A 401 22.87 2.23 3.83
CA GLN A 401 21.72 1.55 3.24
C GLN A 401 20.71 2.51 2.62
N TRP A 402 20.64 3.72 3.18
CA TRP A 402 19.81 4.82 2.70
C TRP A 402 20.63 5.78 1.82
N SER A 403 20.09 6.15 0.67
CA SER A 403 20.64 7.27 -0.10
C SER A 403 20.32 8.61 0.56
N ASN A 404 21.01 9.67 0.17
CA ASN A 404 20.56 11.02 0.49
C ASN A 404 19.24 11.34 -0.23
N TRP A 405 18.48 12.30 0.30
CA TRP A 405 17.35 12.91 -0.39
C TRP A 405 17.79 13.63 -1.67
N THR A 406 17.04 13.42 -2.74
CA THR A 406 17.22 14.11 -4.02
C THR A 406 15.90 14.73 -4.48
N GLN A 407 15.93 15.98 -4.92
CA GLN A 407 14.77 16.63 -5.49
C GLN A 407 14.63 16.24 -6.96
N ILE A 408 13.46 15.74 -7.36
CA ILE A 408 13.22 15.21 -8.71
C ILE A 408 12.28 16.06 -9.56
N SER A 409 11.63 17.07 -8.96
CA SER A 409 10.67 17.94 -9.64
C SER A 409 11.26 19.19 -10.28
N GLY A 410 12.50 19.55 -9.95
CA GLY A 410 13.06 20.85 -10.35
C GLY A 410 12.16 21.99 -9.89
N ASN A 411 11.76 22.86 -10.81
CA ASN A 411 10.87 24.00 -10.50
C ASN A 411 9.37 23.65 -10.48
N GLN A 412 8.99 22.43 -10.87
CA GLN A 412 7.60 22.01 -10.84
C GLN A 412 7.19 21.72 -9.39
N THR A 413 6.06 22.28 -8.97
CA THR A 413 5.49 22.02 -7.64
C THR A 413 4.33 21.03 -7.73
N VAL A 414 4.18 20.23 -6.68
CA VAL A 414 3.11 19.24 -6.51
C VAL A 414 2.20 19.64 -5.36
N GLN A 415 0.93 19.23 -5.42
CA GLN A 415 -0.09 19.67 -4.46
C GLN A 415 -0.20 18.77 -3.21
N ALA A 416 -0.02 17.45 -3.38
CA ALA A 416 -0.25 16.44 -2.34
C ALA A 416 0.77 15.30 -2.45
N GLU A 417 0.48 14.15 -1.85
CA GLU A 417 1.36 12.98 -1.93
C GLU A 417 1.57 12.51 -3.37
N PRO A 418 2.78 12.01 -3.69
CA PRO A 418 3.05 11.33 -4.94
C PRO A 418 2.50 9.90 -4.92
N GLU A 419 2.60 9.26 -6.07
CA GLU A 419 2.29 7.85 -6.26
C GLU A 419 3.46 7.16 -6.97
N ALA A 420 3.75 5.91 -6.62
CA ALA A 420 4.75 5.11 -7.31
C ALA A 420 4.31 3.65 -7.44
N VAL A 421 4.47 3.10 -8.63
CA VAL A 421 4.15 1.70 -8.93
C VAL A 421 5.34 1.03 -9.61
N ARG A 422 5.61 -0.21 -9.19
CA ARG A 422 6.65 -1.04 -9.78
C ARG A 422 6.24 -1.49 -11.17
N TRP A 423 7.12 -1.29 -12.14
CA TRP A 423 7.04 -1.98 -13.43
C TRP A 423 7.85 -3.29 -13.40
N ASP A 424 9.14 -3.19 -13.05
CA ASP A 424 10.03 -4.33 -12.92
C ASP A 424 11.06 -4.12 -11.79
N ALA A 425 12.07 -4.98 -11.67
CA ALA A 425 13.07 -4.89 -10.61
C ALA A 425 13.95 -3.63 -10.65
N ASN A 426 13.98 -2.93 -11.79
CA ASN A 426 14.80 -1.75 -12.04
C ASN A 426 13.97 -0.50 -12.34
N ASN A 427 12.69 -0.63 -12.66
CA ASN A 427 11.88 0.48 -13.12
C ASN A 427 10.66 0.73 -12.21
N LEU A 428 10.50 1.98 -11.78
CA LEU A 428 9.30 2.48 -11.13
C LEU A 428 8.67 3.59 -11.97
N HIS A 429 7.34 3.58 -12.10
CA HIS A 429 6.60 4.71 -12.61
C HIS A 429 6.13 5.56 -11.44
N VAL A 430 6.36 6.86 -11.52
CA VAL A 430 6.06 7.85 -10.49
C VAL A 430 5.07 8.85 -11.05
N PHE A 431 4.03 9.16 -10.28
CA PHE A 431 3.00 10.12 -10.63
C PHE A 431 2.85 11.17 -9.55
N ALA A 432 2.42 12.37 -9.95
CA ALA A 432 2.09 13.42 -9.00
C ALA A 432 0.99 14.33 -9.53
N TRP A 433 0.26 14.94 -8.59
CA TRP A 433 -0.70 16.01 -8.88
C TRP A 433 0.03 17.35 -8.93
N GLY A 434 0.20 17.90 -10.13
CA GLY A 434 0.84 19.19 -10.36
C GLY A 434 0.01 20.35 -9.80
N SER A 435 0.67 21.44 -9.39
CA SER A 435 0.01 22.65 -8.90
C SER A 435 -0.94 23.31 -9.91
N ASP A 436 -0.76 23.04 -11.19
CA ASP A 436 -1.62 23.43 -12.30
C ASP A 436 -2.77 22.45 -12.60
N GLY A 437 -2.92 21.39 -11.81
CA GLY A 437 -3.93 20.35 -12.00
C GLY A 437 -3.54 19.28 -13.02
N THR A 438 -2.27 19.18 -13.39
CA THR A 438 -1.80 18.14 -14.32
C THR A 438 -1.51 16.82 -13.61
N LEU A 439 -1.66 15.71 -14.35
CA LEU A 439 -1.10 14.41 -13.99
C LEU A 439 0.34 14.35 -14.52
N LEU A 440 1.29 14.53 -13.62
CA LEU A 440 2.71 14.46 -13.90
C LEU A 440 3.17 13.00 -13.86
N HIS A 441 4.11 12.63 -14.73
CA HIS A 441 4.70 11.30 -14.79
C HIS A 441 6.22 11.34 -15.00
N LYS A 442 6.90 10.40 -14.35
CA LYS A 442 8.31 10.07 -14.53
C LYS A 442 8.54 8.58 -14.35
N THR A 443 9.65 8.09 -14.91
CA THR A 443 10.17 6.76 -14.65
C THR A 443 11.52 6.85 -13.96
N PHE A 444 11.67 6.12 -12.84
CA PHE A 444 12.96 5.90 -12.18
C PHE A 444 13.61 4.63 -12.72
N HIS A 445 14.88 4.74 -13.12
CA HIS A 445 15.71 3.64 -13.60
C HIS A 445 16.80 3.34 -12.57
N ALA A 446 16.56 2.35 -11.72
CA ALA A 446 17.47 2.03 -10.62
C ALA A 446 18.79 1.38 -11.05
N GLY A 447 18.86 0.81 -12.27
CA GLY A 447 20.09 0.21 -12.79
C GLY A 447 21.25 1.20 -12.96
N ASN A 448 20.93 2.49 -13.12
CA ASN A 448 21.88 3.58 -13.26
C ASN A 448 21.49 4.83 -12.43
N SER A 449 20.50 4.68 -11.53
CA SER A 449 19.94 5.76 -10.71
C SER A 449 19.54 7.01 -11.50
N SER A 450 18.90 6.84 -12.65
CA SER A 450 18.48 7.95 -13.52
C SER A 450 16.96 8.10 -13.61
N TRP A 451 16.51 9.27 -14.10
CA TRP A 451 15.11 9.61 -14.26
C TRP A 451 14.79 9.89 -15.74
N THR A 452 13.60 9.49 -16.18
CA THR A 452 13.05 9.84 -17.50
C THR A 452 11.66 10.47 -17.33
N PRO A 453 11.42 11.68 -17.85
CA PRO A 453 12.43 12.60 -18.37
C PRO A 453 13.44 13.03 -17.29
N GLU A 454 14.65 13.37 -17.72
CA GLU A 454 15.73 13.83 -16.83
C GLU A 454 15.33 15.14 -16.12
N ILE A 455 14.67 16.05 -16.84
CA ILE A 455 14.21 17.37 -16.37
C ILE A 455 12.70 17.51 -16.62
N GLY A 456 11.99 18.19 -15.70
CA GLY A 456 10.53 18.40 -15.83
C GLY A 456 9.77 17.10 -15.64
N PHE A 457 8.55 16.96 -16.12
CA PHE A 457 7.77 15.71 -16.11
C PHE A 457 7.07 15.54 -17.45
N ASP A 458 6.72 14.30 -17.79
CA ASP A 458 5.69 14.08 -18.81
C ASP A 458 4.34 14.48 -18.22
N VAL A 459 3.49 15.13 -19.04
CA VAL A 459 2.12 15.48 -18.64
C VAL A 459 1.17 14.49 -19.32
N LEU A 460 0.59 13.60 -18.52
CA LEU A 460 -0.27 12.54 -19.04
C LEU A 460 -1.74 12.93 -19.08
N GLY A 461 -2.15 13.93 -18.31
CA GLY A 461 -3.53 14.37 -18.17
C GLY A 461 -3.63 15.71 -17.47
N GLN A 462 -4.84 16.28 -17.44
CA GLN A 462 -5.14 17.58 -16.85
C GLN A 462 -6.40 17.50 -16.01
N ASP A 463 -6.69 18.59 -15.31
CA ASP A 463 -7.88 18.78 -14.47
C ASP A 463 -8.03 17.80 -13.32
N LEU A 464 -6.92 17.41 -12.70
CA LEU A 464 -6.92 16.69 -11.44
C LEU A 464 -7.47 17.56 -10.31
N SER A 465 -8.23 16.91 -9.42
CA SER A 465 -8.73 17.46 -8.15
C SER A 465 -8.20 16.72 -6.91
N GLY A 466 -7.28 15.77 -7.11
CA GLY A 466 -6.66 15.00 -6.03
C GLY A 466 -5.43 14.22 -6.50
N PRO A 467 -4.66 13.61 -5.58
CA PRO A 467 -3.49 12.82 -5.93
C PRO A 467 -3.88 11.54 -6.69
N PRO A 468 -3.07 11.12 -7.69
CA PRO A 468 -3.34 9.91 -8.45
C PRO A 468 -3.12 8.64 -7.62
N LYS A 469 -3.58 7.50 -8.15
CA LYS A 469 -3.16 6.16 -7.72
C LYS A 469 -2.81 5.28 -8.89
N ALA A 470 -1.83 4.40 -8.71
CA ALA A 470 -1.37 3.52 -9.74
C ALA A 470 -1.24 2.08 -9.24
N VAL A 471 -1.61 1.13 -10.09
CA VAL A 471 -1.54 -0.30 -9.80
C VAL A 471 -1.05 -1.05 -11.03
N ASN A 472 -0.30 -2.12 -10.80
CA ASN A 472 0.18 -3.02 -11.84
C ASN A 472 -0.57 -4.34 -11.73
N ASP A 473 -1.20 -4.78 -12.81
CA ASP A 473 -1.93 -6.06 -12.86
C ASP A 473 -1.04 -7.24 -13.34
N GLY A 474 0.24 -6.99 -13.57
CA GLY A 474 1.21 -7.95 -14.09
C GLY A 474 1.42 -7.87 -15.60
N GLN A 475 0.55 -7.17 -16.34
CA GLN A 475 0.73 -6.88 -17.77
C GLN A 475 0.75 -5.38 -18.07
N SER A 476 0.03 -4.58 -17.29
CA SER A 476 -0.16 -3.16 -17.53
C SER A 476 -0.11 -2.37 -16.23
N ILE A 477 0.28 -1.11 -16.34
CA ILE A 477 0.10 -0.12 -15.29
C ILE A 477 -1.22 0.60 -15.55
N HIS A 478 -2.00 0.79 -14.50
CA HIS A 478 -3.21 1.59 -14.50
C HIS A 478 -2.98 2.77 -13.57
N VAL A 479 -3.40 3.98 -13.98
CA VAL A 479 -3.41 5.18 -13.15
C VAL A 479 -4.80 5.78 -13.13
N PHE A 480 -5.26 6.12 -11.92
CA PHE A 480 -6.56 6.68 -11.62
C PHE A 480 -6.41 8.03 -10.94
N ALA A 481 -7.31 8.96 -11.20
CA ALA A 481 -7.36 10.22 -10.48
C ALA A 481 -8.77 10.82 -10.49
N TYR A 482 -9.13 11.53 -9.41
CA TYR A 482 -10.30 12.40 -9.43
C TYR A 482 -10.04 13.60 -10.34
N LEU A 483 -11.07 13.96 -11.09
CA LEU A 483 -11.07 15.10 -11.98
C LEU A 483 -11.96 16.21 -11.42
N LYS A 484 -11.71 17.46 -11.84
CA LYS A 484 -12.45 18.65 -11.38
C LYS A 484 -13.92 18.65 -11.77
N ASP A 485 -14.32 17.84 -12.74
CA ASP A 485 -15.71 17.66 -13.17
C ASP A 485 -16.49 16.63 -12.33
N GLY A 486 -15.86 16.07 -11.29
CA GLY A 486 -16.47 15.08 -10.41
C GLY A 486 -16.44 13.65 -10.96
N GLN A 487 -15.60 13.38 -11.98
CA GLN A 487 -15.44 12.03 -12.51
C GLN A 487 -14.13 11.39 -12.07
N LEU A 488 -14.10 10.05 -12.08
CA LEU A 488 -12.87 9.30 -11.96
C LEU A 488 -12.28 9.03 -13.35
N GLY A 489 -11.08 9.55 -13.59
CA GLY A 489 -10.31 9.32 -14.80
C GLY A 489 -9.41 8.10 -14.69
N HIS A 490 -9.23 7.37 -15.79
CA HIS A 490 -8.34 6.23 -15.92
C HIS A 490 -7.43 6.36 -17.15
N LYS A 491 -6.17 5.97 -16.97
CA LYS A 491 -5.20 5.74 -18.05
C LYS A 491 -4.45 4.45 -17.80
N THR A 492 -4.03 3.80 -18.87
CA THR A 492 -3.26 2.57 -18.83
C THR A 492 -1.99 2.68 -19.67
N TRP A 493 -0.94 2.00 -19.25
CA TRP A 493 0.30 1.84 -19.98
C TRP A 493 0.62 0.35 -20.05
N ASP A 494 0.89 -0.13 -21.26
CA ASP A 494 1.33 -1.50 -21.51
C ASP A 494 2.71 -1.47 -22.17
N ALA A 495 3.59 -2.36 -21.76
CA ALA A 495 4.94 -2.46 -22.29
C ALA A 495 5.00 -2.86 -23.76
N ALA A 496 4.00 -3.56 -24.31
CA ALA A 496 4.01 -3.86 -25.74
C ALA A 496 3.86 -2.58 -26.58
N SER A 497 3.03 -1.64 -26.13
CA SER A 497 2.84 -0.35 -26.81
C SER A 497 3.87 0.70 -26.41
N THR A 498 4.44 0.62 -25.19
CA THR A 498 5.26 1.66 -24.56
C THR A 498 4.59 3.03 -24.46
N GLN A 499 3.27 3.09 -24.62
CA GLN A 499 2.50 4.32 -24.69
C GLN A 499 1.35 4.30 -23.68
N TRP A 500 1.01 5.49 -23.17
CA TRP A 500 -0.17 5.68 -22.36
C TRP A 500 -1.44 5.72 -23.22
N SER A 501 -2.54 5.17 -22.71
CA SER A 501 -3.83 5.15 -23.38
C SER A 501 -4.94 5.48 -22.38
N PRO A 502 -5.96 6.28 -22.75
CA PRO A 502 -6.03 7.04 -23.99
C PRO A 502 -4.97 8.14 -24.09
N GLN A 503 -4.59 8.50 -25.31
CA GLN A 503 -3.71 9.64 -25.58
C GLN A 503 -4.52 10.94 -25.37
N GLY A 504 -3.97 11.92 -24.66
CA GLY A 504 -4.68 13.16 -24.32
C GLY A 504 -5.56 13.01 -23.07
N SER A 505 -6.88 13.01 -23.23
CA SER A 505 -7.83 12.96 -22.10
C SER A 505 -7.88 11.60 -21.40
N PHE A 506 -8.46 11.55 -20.20
CA PHE A 506 -8.72 10.31 -19.47
C PHE A 506 -9.84 9.48 -20.11
N GLU A 507 -9.79 8.16 -19.95
CA GLU A 507 -11.00 7.33 -20.00
C GLU A 507 -11.82 7.67 -18.75
N LEU A 508 -13.09 8.04 -18.93
CA LEU A 508 -13.95 8.40 -17.80
C LEU A 508 -14.64 7.14 -17.28
N LEU A 509 -14.51 6.89 -15.99
CA LEU A 509 -15.11 5.72 -15.33
C LEU A 509 -16.48 6.02 -14.75
N GLY A 510 -16.88 7.28 -14.64
CA GLY A 510 -18.17 7.69 -14.09
C GLY A 510 -18.01 8.73 -12.98
N ALA A 511 -19.13 9.30 -12.57
CA ALA A 511 -19.20 10.26 -11.49
C ALA A 511 -19.02 9.57 -10.13
N VAL A 512 -18.36 10.30 -9.22
CA VAL A 512 -18.05 9.93 -7.83
C VAL A 512 -18.19 11.16 -6.95
#